data_AF-A0A2E2K7N5-F1
#
_entry.id   AF-A0A2E2K7N5-F1
#
_cell.length_a   1.000
_cell.length_b   1.000
_cell.length_c   1.000
_cell.angle_alpha   90.00
_cell.angle_beta   90.00
_cell.angle_gamma   90.00
#
_symmetry.space_group_name_H-M   'P 1'
#
loop_
_entity.id
_entity.type
_entity.pdbx_description
1 polymer ?
#
loop_
_entity_poly.entity_id
_entity_poly.type
_entity_poly.pdbx_seq_one_letter_code
_entity_poly.pdbx_strand_id
1 'polypeptide(L)'
;MRQDRRPYWVKKLYLRYRRWYTNHFLKPACDYLGDYHTCMKPWYISISGPNIVIGKCATIIGEPDNRVKIGVWGREPESGRIEIGDYVMISPGTRISASDQVTIGHSVMMANGVYITDRDWHGVYDRTKRDERVAPVIIKDNVWLGDHATILKGVTIGENSVVAAGAVVSRDVPPNVIVAGNPATVVKELDTERDMVRRADYFSDPAGLEKFFDQVDHMVLSQNGFFNWLRALVWPNARD
;
A
#
# COMPACT_ATOMS: atom_id res chain seq x y z
N MET A 1 20.63 11.58 -3.53
CA MET A 1 20.51 10.16 -3.96
C MET A 1 21.74 9.80 -4.78
N ARG A 2 22.32 8.61 -4.56
CA ARG A 2 23.37 8.07 -5.44
C ARG A 2 22.79 7.80 -6.84
N GLN A 3 23.61 7.92 -7.88
CA GLN A 3 23.16 7.82 -9.27
C GLN A 3 22.85 6.36 -9.62
N ASP A 4 21.72 6.08 -10.28
CA ASP A 4 21.47 4.76 -10.85
C ASP A 4 22.45 4.53 -12.02
N ARG A 5 23.39 3.61 -11.84
CA ARG A 5 24.44 3.28 -12.83
C ARG A 5 24.00 2.22 -13.84
N ARG A 6 22.80 1.63 -13.71
CA ARG A 6 22.35 0.57 -14.62
C ARG A 6 22.26 1.10 -16.06
N PRO A 7 22.73 0.34 -17.07
CA PRO A 7 22.33 0.59 -18.45
C PRO A 7 20.81 0.54 -18.57
N TYR A 8 20.24 1.36 -19.44
CA TYR A 8 18.79 1.42 -19.65
C TYR A 8 18.15 0.03 -19.89
N TRP A 9 18.76 -0.81 -20.72
CA TRP A 9 18.24 -2.15 -21.01
C TRP A 9 18.23 -3.08 -19.77
N VAL A 10 19.18 -2.92 -18.84
CA VAL A 10 19.23 -3.68 -17.58
C VAL A 10 18.05 -3.27 -16.69
N LYS A 11 17.79 -1.97 -16.58
CA LYS A 11 16.62 -1.43 -15.88
C LYS A 11 15.32 -1.98 -16.48
N LYS A 12 15.20 -1.99 -17.82
CA LYS A 12 14.03 -2.55 -18.52
C LYS A 12 13.84 -4.04 -18.24
N LEU A 13 14.92 -4.84 -18.27
CA LEU A 13 14.85 -6.26 -17.94
C LEU A 13 14.39 -6.47 -16.49
N TYR A 14 14.90 -5.68 -15.55
CA TYR A 14 14.47 -5.69 -14.15
C TYR A 14 12.98 -5.35 -13.99
N LEU A 15 12.49 -4.31 -14.69
CA LEU A 15 11.06 -3.95 -14.67
C LEU A 15 10.17 -5.05 -15.27
N ARG A 16 10.61 -5.69 -16.37
CA ARG A 16 9.92 -6.85 -16.96
C ARG A 16 9.85 -8.02 -15.98
N TYR A 17 10.96 -8.31 -15.29
CA TYR A 17 10.99 -9.36 -14.28
C TYR A 17 10.02 -9.07 -13.11
N ARG A 18 9.99 -7.83 -12.61
CA ARG A 18 9.02 -7.41 -11.58
C ARG A 18 7.57 -7.61 -12.04
N ARG A 19 7.24 -7.20 -13.27
CA ARG A 19 5.89 -7.35 -13.84
C ARG A 19 5.53 -8.83 -14.00
N TRP A 20 6.46 -9.64 -14.51
CA TRP A 20 6.28 -11.09 -14.60
C TRP A 20 6.01 -11.72 -13.23
N TYR A 21 6.84 -11.41 -12.22
CA TYR A 21 6.66 -11.93 -10.87
C TYR A 21 5.30 -11.56 -10.30
N THR A 22 4.89 -10.30 -10.47
CA THR A 22 3.59 -9.80 -9.99
C THR A 22 2.45 -10.57 -10.64
N ASN A 23 2.48 -10.76 -11.97
CA ASN A 23 1.45 -11.49 -12.68
C ASN A 23 1.44 -12.99 -12.39
N HIS A 24 2.59 -13.58 -12.07
CA HIS A 24 2.70 -15.02 -11.84
C HIS A 24 2.40 -15.42 -10.40
N PHE A 25 2.80 -14.62 -9.41
CA PHE A 25 2.68 -14.97 -7.99
C PHE A 25 1.65 -14.12 -7.23
N LEU A 26 1.58 -12.81 -7.47
CA LEU A 26 0.70 -11.92 -6.71
C LEU A 26 -0.71 -11.87 -7.30
N LYS A 27 -0.83 -11.77 -8.63
CA LYS A 27 -2.13 -11.70 -9.30
C LYS A 27 -3.01 -12.94 -9.05
N PRO A 28 -2.49 -14.18 -9.02
CA PRO A 28 -3.31 -15.35 -8.67
C PRO A 28 -3.65 -15.45 -7.17
N ALA A 29 -2.98 -14.68 -6.30
CA ALA A 29 -3.24 -14.66 -4.86
C ALA A 29 -4.38 -13.70 -4.46
N CYS A 30 -4.98 -13.03 -5.43
CA CYS A 30 -6.13 -12.15 -5.29
C CYS A 30 -7.16 -12.47 -6.37
N ASP A 31 -8.43 -12.20 -6.10
CA ASP A 31 -9.52 -12.41 -7.06
C ASP A 31 -9.46 -11.38 -8.19
N TYR A 32 -8.95 -10.18 -7.88
CA TYR A 32 -8.71 -9.14 -8.86
C TYR A 32 -7.49 -8.30 -8.49
N LEU A 33 -6.64 -8.06 -9.49
CA LEU A 33 -5.57 -7.06 -9.46
C LEU A 33 -5.70 -6.19 -10.71
N GLY A 34 -6.08 -4.93 -10.51
CA GLY A 34 -6.34 -3.98 -11.58
C GLY A 34 -5.12 -3.64 -12.43
N ASP A 35 -5.39 -3.12 -13.62
CA ASP A 35 -4.36 -2.72 -14.57
C ASP A 35 -3.54 -1.53 -14.05
N TYR A 36 -2.37 -1.33 -14.66
CA TYR A 36 -1.41 -0.25 -14.31
C TYR A 36 -0.93 -0.28 -12.85
N HIS A 37 -1.08 -1.40 -12.15
CA HIS A 37 -0.48 -1.58 -10.84
C HIS A 37 1.06 -1.52 -10.92
N THR A 38 1.68 -0.97 -9.88
CA THR A 38 3.14 -0.93 -9.72
C THR A 38 3.53 -1.60 -8.42
N CYS A 39 4.08 -2.81 -8.53
CA CYS A 39 4.65 -3.53 -7.37
C CYS A 39 6.17 -3.40 -7.36
N MET A 40 6.73 -2.69 -6.38
CA MET A 40 8.17 -2.57 -6.15
C MET A 40 8.64 -3.74 -5.27
N LYS A 41 9.71 -4.42 -5.70
CA LYS A 41 10.24 -5.63 -5.05
C LYS A 41 9.11 -6.62 -4.64
N PRO A 42 8.34 -7.12 -5.62
CA PRO A 42 7.08 -7.83 -5.36
C PRO A 42 7.24 -9.12 -4.54
N TRP A 43 8.44 -9.71 -4.49
CA TRP A 43 8.77 -10.86 -3.64
C TRP A 43 8.75 -10.58 -2.12
N TYR A 44 8.58 -9.32 -1.73
CA TYR A 44 8.35 -8.91 -0.33
C TYR A 44 6.91 -8.49 -0.04
N ILE A 45 5.98 -8.82 -0.95
CA ILE A 45 4.55 -8.64 -0.78
C ILE A 45 3.94 -10.02 -0.55
N SER A 46 3.12 -10.16 0.49
CA SER A 46 2.39 -11.38 0.80
C SER A 46 0.90 -11.09 0.76
N ILE A 47 0.19 -11.79 -0.12
CA ILE A 47 -1.27 -11.79 -0.21
C ILE A 47 -1.74 -13.20 0.12
N SER A 48 -2.72 -13.34 1.01
CA SER A 48 -3.19 -14.65 1.47
C SER A 48 -4.66 -14.63 1.87
N GLY A 49 -5.40 -15.67 1.48
CA GLY A 49 -6.82 -15.81 1.81
C GLY A 49 -7.73 -15.41 0.65
N PRO A 50 -9.03 -15.67 0.79
CA PRO A 50 -10.03 -15.48 -0.27
C PRO A 50 -10.53 -14.04 -0.36
N ASN A 51 -11.26 -13.70 -1.43
CA ASN A 51 -12.04 -12.46 -1.55
C ASN A 51 -11.20 -11.19 -1.41
N ILE A 52 -10.04 -11.16 -2.07
CA ILE A 52 -9.13 -10.01 -2.09
C ILE A 52 -9.20 -9.34 -3.45
N VAL A 53 -9.65 -8.08 -3.46
CA VAL A 53 -9.75 -7.24 -4.66
C VAL A 53 -8.85 -6.03 -4.49
N ILE A 54 -7.99 -5.77 -5.48
CA ILE A 54 -7.12 -4.60 -5.54
C ILE A 54 -7.36 -3.87 -6.85
N GLY A 55 -7.79 -2.61 -6.75
CA GLY A 55 -8.13 -1.74 -7.86
C GLY A 55 -6.97 -1.39 -8.81
N LYS A 56 -7.29 -0.59 -9.81
CA LYS A 56 -6.37 -0.11 -10.84
C LYS A 56 -5.34 0.86 -10.25
N CYS A 57 -4.18 0.97 -10.91
CA CYS A 57 -3.12 1.91 -10.55
C CYS A 57 -2.63 1.79 -9.09
N ALA A 58 -2.84 0.65 -8.44
CA ALA A 58 -2.34 0.40 -7.10
C ALA A 58 -0.81 0.43 -7.09
N THR A 59 -0.21 1.16 -6.16
CA THR A 59 1.24 1.18 -5.94
C THR A 59 1.57 0.45 -4.65
N ILE A 60 2.28 -0.68 -4.72
CA ILE A 60 2.63 -1.49 -3.56
C ILE A 60 4.15 -1.63 -3.47
N ILE A 61 4.73 -1.25 -2.33
CA ILE A 61 6.17 -1.21 -2.15
C ILE A 61 6.58 -2.26 -1.13
N GLY A 62 7.22 -3.32 -1.58
CA GLY A 62 7.82 -4.33 -0.72
C GLY A 62 9.25 -3.99 -0.31
N GLU A 63 9.62 -4.30 0.92
CA GLU A 63 11.01 -4.26 1.41
C GLU A 63 11.30 -5.51 2.26
N PRO A 64 12.55 -6.00 2.31
CA PRO A 64 12.90 -7.23 3.03
C PRO A 64 12.60 -7.12 4.53
N ASP A 65 12.93 -5.98 5.13
CA ASP A 65 12.80 -5.74 6.58
C ASP A 65 11.33 -5.50 6.97
N ASN A 66 10.55 -4.92 6.06
CA ASN A 66 9.18 -4.49 6.28
C ASN A 66 8.30 -4.97 5.11
N ARG A 67 7.94 -6.26 5.15
CA ARG A 67 7.07 -6.87 4.12
C ARG A 67 5.65 -6.33 4.21
N VAL A 68 5.03 -6.10 3.05
CA VAL A 68 3.59 -5.81 2.96
C VAL A 68 2.81 -7.11 3.12
N LYS A 69 1.77 -7.11 3.96
CA LYS A 69 0.91 -8.28 4.22
C LYS A 69 -0.56 -7.91 4.05
N ILE A 70 -1.24 -8.56 3.12
CA ILE A 70 -2.68 -8.39 2.88
C ILE A 70 -3.31 -9.76 3.07
N GLY A 71 -4.06 -9.92 4.17
CA GLY A 71 -4.50 -11.24 4.61
C GLY A 71 -5.96 -11.30 5.00
N VAL A 72 -6.70 -12.23 4.42
CA VAL A 72 -8.04 -12.63 4.88
C VAL A 72 -7.93 -13.92 5.67
N TRP A 73 -8.41 -13.88 6.90
CA TRP A 73 -8.47 -15.00 7.83
C TRP A 73 -9.91 -15.07 8.36
N GLY A 74 -10.81 -15.52 7.48
CA GLY A 74 -12.25 -15.59 7.71
C GLY A 74 -12.66 -16.35 8.97
N ARG A 75 -13.92 -16.20 9.38
CA ARG A 75 -14.54 -17.02 10.44
C ARG A 75 -14.67 -18.48 10.01
N GLU A 76 -15.19 -18.65 8.80
CA GLU A 76 -15.34 -19.90 8.07
C GLU A 76 -14.37 -19.93 6.87
N PRO A 77 -14.08 -21.11 6.30
CA PRO A 77 -13.42 -21.21 4.99
C PRO A 77 -14.13 -20.32 3.96
N GLU A 78 -13.36 -19.68 3.08
CA GLU A 78 -13.87 -18.79 2.02
C GLU A 78 -14.62 -17.53 2.50
N SER A 79 -14.67 -17.25 3.81
CA SER A 79 -15.29 -16.04 4.36
C SER A 79 -14.29 -14.92 4.64
N GLY A 80 -14.82 -13.72 4.88
CA GLY A 80 -14.01 -12.51 5.03
C GLY A 80 -13.63 -11.92 3.67
N ARG A 81 -13.36 -10.62 3.62
CA ARG A 81 -12.90 -9.97 2.38
C ARG A 81 -12.07 -8.72 2.62
N ILE A 82 -11.23 -8.41 1.65
CA ILE A 82 -10.51 -7.13 1.57
C ILE A 82 -10.78 -6.52 0.20
N GLU A 83 -11.37 -5.33 0.20
CA GLU A 83 -11.62 -4.55 -1.01
C GLU A 83 -10.76 -3.29 -0.97
N ILE A 84 -9.83 -3.15 -1.91
CA ILE A 84 -8.95 -1.98 -2.04
C ILE A 84 -9.28 -1.27 -3.35
N GLY A 85 -9.64 0.00 -3.26
CA GLY A 85 -10.01 0.83 -4.40
C GLY A 85 -8.84 1.17 -5.32
N ASP A 86 -9.17 1.95 -6.34
CA ASP A 86 -8.22 2.43 -7.34
C ASP A 86 -7.24 3.46 -6.76
N TYR A 87 -6.06 3.57 -7.38
CA TYR A 87 -5.05 4.58 -7.09
C TYR A 87 -4.48 4.51 -5.67
N VAL A 88 -4.66 3.41 -4.95
CA VAL A 88 -4.16 3.26 -3.57
C VAL A 88 -2.64 3.13 -3.55
N MET A 89 -2.00 3.67 -2.52
CA MET A 89 -0.58 3.47 -2.24
C MET A 89 -0.40 2.70 -0.94
N ILE A 90 0.40 1.62 -1.00
CA ILE A 90 0.73 0.76 0.14
C ILE A 90 2.25 0.76 0.31
N SER A 91 2.74 1.46 1.33
CA SER A 91 4.16 1.52 1.67
C SER A 91 4.63 0.27 2.43
N PRO A 92 5.94 0.05 2.56
CA PRO A 92 6.47 -1.14 3.22
C PRO A 92 5.98 -1.31 4.66
N GLY A 93 5.86 -2.56 5.11
CA GLY A 93 5.46 -2.90 6.47
C GLY A 93 3.96 -2.84 6.73
N THR A 94 3.17 -2.29 5.81
CA THR A 94 1.72 -2.24 5.97
C THR A 94 1.12 -3.64 6.08
N ARG A 95 0.29 -3.85 7.10
CA ARG A 95 -0.44 -5.07 7.37
C ARG A 95 -1.94 -4.81 7.37
N ILE A 96 -2.66 -5.47 6.48
CA ILE A 96 -4.12 -5.48 6.43
C ILE A 96 -4.57 -6.89 6.81
N SER A 97 -5.38 -7.02 7.86
CA SER A 97 -5.84 -8.31 8.34
C SER A 97 -7.34 -8.29 8.59
N ALA A 98 -8.09 -8.95 7.71
CA ALA A 98 -9.55 -9.03 7.78
C ALA A 98 -10.01 -10.42 8.22
N SER A 99 -11.04 -10.47 9.04
CA SER A 99 -11.78 -11.67 9.40
C SER A 99 -13.21 -11.65 8.86
N ASP A 100 -13.76 -10.48 8.56
CA ASP A 100 -15.11 -10.27 8.04
C ASP A 100 -15.07 -9.27 6.86
N GLN A 101 -14.60 -8.05 7.09
CA GLN A 101 -14.53 -7.04 6.04
C GLN A 101 -13.57 -5.89 6.38
N VAL A 102 -12.65 -5.63 5.47
CA VAL A 102 -11.92 -4.35 5.39
C VAL A 102 -12.16 -3.76 4.01
N THR A 103 -12.68 -2.54 3.95
CA THR A 103 -12.88 -1.78 2.72
C THR A 103 -12.02 -0.52 2.75
N ILE A 104 -11.23 -0.33 1.70
CA ILE A 104 -10.34 0.82 1.49
C ILE A 104 -10.78 1.50 0.20
N GLY A 105 -11.13 2.78 0.30
CA GLY A 105 -11.59 3.61 -0.81
C GLY A 105 -10.48 3.95 -1.81
N HIS A 106 -10.83 4.81 -2.76
CA HIS A 106 -9.94 5.25 -3.82
C HIS A 106 -8.91 6.26 -3.31
N SER A 107 -7.75 6.34 -3.94
CA SER A 107 -6.69 7.31 -3.63
C SER A 107 -6.17 7.28 -2.18
N VAL A 108 -6.46 6.23 -1.41
CA VAL A 108 -5.95 6.10 -0.04
C VAL A 108 -4.44 5.91 -0.06
N MET A 109 -3.75 6.59 0.84
CA MET A 109 -2.31 6.47 1.02
C MET A 109 -2.00 5.86 2.37
N MET A 110 -1.30 4.72 2.37
CA MET A 110 -0.77 4.09 3.57
C MET A 110 0.74 4.24 3.60
N ALA A 111 1.22 4.93 4.63
CA ALA A 111 2.63 5.09 4.89
C ALA A 111 3.22 3.84 5.58
N ASN A 112 4.46 3.89 6.03
CA ASN A 112 5.18 2.70 6.49
C ASN A 112 4.51 2.06 7.72
N GLY A 113 4.40 0.73 7.75
CA GLY A 113 4.01 0.02 8.98
C GLY A 113 2.57 0.23 9.44
N VAL A 114 1.67 0.74 8.58
CA VAL A 114 0.25 0.90 8.91
C VAL A 114 -0.36 -0.47 9.23
N TYR A 115 -1.14 -0.55 10.31
CA TYR A 115 -1.87 -1.77 10.68
C TYR A 115 -3.39 -1.54 10.65
N ILE A 116 -4.11 -2.36 9.91
CA ILE A 116 -5.57 -2.32 9.81
C ILE A 116 -6.14 -3.68 10.17
N THR A 117 -7.09 -3.72 11.12
CA THR A 117 -7.75 -4.96 11.51
C THR A 117 -9.19 -4.79 11.95
N ASP A 118 -10.05 -5.73 11.57
CA ASP A 118 -11.47 -5.79 11.91
C ASP A 118 -11.78 -6.75 13.09
N ARG A 119 -10.73 -7.24 13.78
CA ARG A 119 -10.84 -8.20 14.88
C ARG A 119 -9.69 -8.09 15.89
N ASP A 120 -9.95 -8.47 17.14
CA ASP A 120 -8.92 -8.58 18.20
C ASP A 120 -8.19 -9.94 18.18
N TRP A 121 -8.57 -10.83 17.27
CA TRP A 121 -8.04 -12.19 17.04
C TRP A 121 -8.26 -13.19 18.17
N HIS A 122 -7.85 -12.90 19.41
CA HIS A 122 -7.95 -13.82 20.55
C HIS A 122 -8.91 -13.30 21.63
N GLY A 123 -9.64 -14.23 22.28
CA GLY A 123 -10.48 -13.90 23.43
C GLY A 123 -9.67 -13.33 24.60
N VAL A 124 -10.29 -12.47 25.43
CA VAL A 124 -9.60 -11.84 26.57
C VAL A 124 -9.32 -12.83 27.70
N TYR A 125 -10.29 -13.68 28.01
CA TYR A 125 -10.23 -14.66 29.10
C TYR A 125 -9.83 -16.06 28.63
N ASP A 126 -10.22 -16.43 27.40
CA ASP A 126 -9.82 -17.68 26.76
C ASP A 126 -8.97 -17.36 25.53
N ARG A 127 -7.65 -17.41 25.69
CA ARG A 127 -6.67 -17.08 24.64
C ARG A 127 -6.54 -18.17 23.58
N THR A 128 -7.10 -19.36 23.83
CA THR A 128 -7.11 -20.48 22.89
C THR A 128 -8.19 -20.33 21.82
N LYS A 129 -9.20 -19.51 22.09
CA LYS A 129 -10.31 -19.23 21.17
C LYS A 129 -10.13 -17.90 20.44
N ARG A 130 -10.75 -17.83 19.25
CA ARG A 130 -10.84 -16.58 18.50
C ARG A 130 -11.89 -15.66 19.14
N ASP A 131 -11.63 -14.34 19.19
CA ASP A 131 -12.64 -13.38 19.68
C ASP A 131 -13.87 -13.41 18.77
N GLU A 132 -15.06 -13.69 19.29
CA GLU A 132 -16.28 -13.75 18.49
C GLU A 132 -16.65 -12.40 17.87
N ARG A 133 -16.20 -11.29 18.47
CA ARG A 133 -16.52 -9.93 18.03
C ARG A 133 -15.67 -9.49 16.84
N VAL A 134 -16.31 -9.42 15.68
CA VAL A 134 -15.80 -8.77 14.46
C VAL A 134 -16.60 -7.50 14.20
N ALA A 135 -15.95 -6.48 13.66
CA ALA A 135 -16.62 -5.27 13.21
C ALA A 135 -15.85 -4.69 12.01
N PRO A 136 -16.53 -4.43 10.87
CA PRO A 136 -15.87 -3.98 9.64
C PRO A 136 -15.02 -2.74 9.85
N VAL A 137 -13.95 -2.61 9.07
CA VAL A 137 -13.20 -1.35 8.96
C VAL A 137 -13.44 -0.73 7.59
N ILE A 138 -13.82 0.54 7.57
CA ILE A 138 -14.12 1.28 6.34
C ILE A 138 -13.23 2.52 6.28
N ILE A 139 -12.29 2.54 5.36
CA ILE A 139 -11.46 3.71 5.08
C ILE A 139 -12.01 4.36 3.80
N LYS A 140 -12.55 5.57 3.92
CA LYS A 140 -13.13 6.29 2.77
C LYS A 140 -12.05 6.85 1.85
N ASP A 141 -12.50 7.44 0.75
CA ASP A 141 -11.64 7.93 -0.31
C ASP A 141 -10.64 8.98 0.19
N ASN A 142 -9.45 8.93 -0.40
CA ASN A 142 -8.40 9.93 -0.26
C ASN A 142 -7.91 10.14 1.18
N VAL A 143 -8.13 9.16 2.06
CA VAL A 143 -7.56 9.14 3.40
C VAL A 143 -6.05 8.94 3.33
N TRP A 144 -5.31 9.64 4.20
CA TRP A 144 -3.88 9.43 4.39
C TRP A 144 -3.59 8.84 5.77
N LEU A 145 -3.09 7.61 5.80
CA LEU A 145 -2.65 6.92 7.01
C LEU A 145 -1.14 7.09 7.17
N GLY A 146 -0.73 7.82 8.20
CA GLY A 146 0.66 8.11 8.53
C GLY A 146 1.42 6.88 9.06
N ASP A 147 2.74 7.03 9.17
CA ASP A 147 3.65 5.94 9.55
C ASP A 147 3.21 5.29 10.87
N HIS A 148 3.10 3.97 10.89
CA HIS A 148 2.73 3.16 12.05
C HIS A 148 1.36 3.50 12.66
N ALA A 149 0.47 4.15 11.90
CA ALA A 149 -0.92 4.31 12.31
C ALA A 149 -1.62 2.94 12.45
N THR A 150 -2.40 2.77 13.51
CA THR A 150 -3.16 1.55 13.79
C THR A 150 -4.66 1.83 13.75
N ILE A 151 -5.39 1.12 12.89
CA ILE A 151 -6.84 1.24 12.72
C ILE A 151 -7.49 -0.01 13.29
N LEU A 152 -8.29 0.17 14.34
CA LEU A 152 -8.94 -0.92 15.06
C LEU A 152 -10.32 -1.25 14.49
N LYS A 153 -10.85 -2.41 14.92
CA LYS A 153 -12.11 -2.95 14.43
C LYS A 153 -13.28 -2.00 14.63
N GLY A 154 -14.20 -1.98 13.67
CA GLY A 154 -15.43 -1.19 13.72
C GLY A 154 -15.26 0.28 13.36
N VAL A 155 -14.05 0.73 12.98
CA VAL A 155 -13.78 2.13 12.65
C VAL A 155 -14.14 2.44 11.19
N THR A 156 -14.85 3.54 11.00
CA THR A 156 -14.98 4.26 9.74
C THR A 156 -14.14 5.55 9.76
N ILE A 157 -13.27 5.72 8.77
CA ILE A 157 -12.49 6.95 8.58
C ILE A 157 -13.09 7.73 7.42
N GLY A 158 -13.59 8.93 7.69
CA GLY A 158 -14.19 9.83 6.70
C GLY A 158 -13.19 10.31 5.64
N GLU A 159 -13.71 10.66 4.47
CA GLU A 159 -12.91 11.04 3.30
C GLU A 159 -11.96 12.21 3.57
N ASN A 160 -10.87 12.25 2.80
CA ASN A 160 -9.80 13.26 2.87
C ASN A 160 -9.05 13.35 4.21
N SER A 161 -9.46 12.57 5.22
CA SER A 161 -8.90 12.68 6.56
C SER A 161 -7.47 12.17 6.63
N VAL A 162 -6.71 12.71 7.57
CA VAL A 162 -5.33 12.32 7.83
C VAL A 162 -5.24 11.69 9.21
N VAL A 163 -4.67 10.49 9.30
CA VAL A 163 -4.28 9.86 10.56
C VAL A 163 -2.79 10.10 10.75
N ALA A 164 -2.43 10.84 11.79
CA ALA A 164 -1.04 11.15 12.07
C ALA A 164 -0.20 9.89 12.38
N ALA A 165 1.11 10.01 12.23
CA ALA A 165 2.04 8.92 12.53
C ALA A 165 1.88 8.42 13.98
N GLY A 166 1.91 7.10 14.16
CA GLY A 166 1.80 6.41 15.45
C GLY A 166 0.42 6.51 16.12
N ALA A 167 -0.59 7.09 15.47
CA ALA A 167 -1.91 7.22 16.05
C ALA A 167 -2.64 5.86 16.13
N VAL A 168 -3.43 5.67 17.18
CA VAL A 168 -4.30 4.48 17.35
C VAL A 168 -5.75 4.93 17.25
N VAL A 169 -6.37 4.60 16.12
CA VAL A 169 -7.75 4.97 15.81
C VAL A 169 -8.67 3.85 16.31
N SER A 170 -9.40 4.16 17.38
CA SER A 170 -10.33 3.23 18.05
C SER A 170 -11.80 3.67 17.95
N ARG A 171 -12.08 4.75 17.23
CA ARG A 171 -13.40 5.35 17.02
C ARG A 171 -13.46 5.96 15.62
N ASP A 172 -14.68 6.15 15.13
CA ASP A 172 -14.90 6.79 13.83
C ASP A 172 -14.27 8.17 13.76
N VAL A 173 -13.79 8.50 12.57
CA VAL A 173 -13.15 9.79 12.25
C VAL A 173 -14.06 10.51 11.26
N PRO A 174 -14.51 11.74 11.56
CA PRO A 174 -15.31 12.52 10.61
C PRO A 174 -14.49 12.85 9.35
N PRO A 175 -15.11 13.20 8.22
CA PRO A 175 -14.37 13.60 7.01
C PRO A 175 -13.63 14.93 7.22
N ASN A 176 -12.60 15.17 6.40
CA ASN A 176 -11.86 16.43 6.34
C ASN A 176 -11.20 16.85 7.67
N VAL A 177 -10.68 15.90 8.44
CA VAL A 177 -9.94 16.21 9.68
C VAL A 177 -8.57 15.54 9.72
N ILE A 178 -7.72 16.02 10.61
CA ILE A 178 -6.50 15.34 11.04
C ILE A 178 -6.75 14.81 12.45
N VAL A 179 -6.50 13.51 12.66
CA VAL A 179 -6.50 12.88 13.98
C VAL A 179 -5.10 12.45 14.40
N ALA A 180 -4.81 12.55 15.70
CA ALA A 180 -3.53 12.12 16.27
C ALA A 180 -3.70 11.59 17.70
N GLY A 181 -2.74 10.79 18.16
CA GLY A 181 -2.66 10.27 19.52
C GLY A 181 -3.13 8.81 19.68
N ASN A 182 -3.08 8.33 20.92
CA ASN A 182 -3.55 7.01 21.33
C ASN A 182 -4.35 7.15 22.65
N PRO A 183 -5.69 7.15 22.60
CA PRO A 183 -6.53 7.06 21.39
C PRO A 183 -6.43 8.31 20.51
N ALA A 184 -6.63 8.14 19.20
CA ALA A 184 -6.61 9.25 18.26
C ALA A 184 -7.80 10.19 18.49
N THR A 185 -7.54 11.50 18.45
CA THR A 185 -8.54 12.56 18.57
C THR A 185 -8.34 13.60 17.47
N VAL A 186 -9.39 14.33 17.11
CA VAL A 186 -9.29 15.43 16.14
C VAL A 186 -8.36 16.50 16.68
N VAL A 187 -7.31 16.81 15.93
CA VAL A 187 -6.34 17.86 16.27
C VAL A 187 -6.41 19.03 15.30
N LYS A 188 -7.04 18.86 14.14
CA LYS A 188 -7.20 19.90 13.13
C LYS A 188 -8.34 19.58 12.17
N GLU A 189 -9.09 20.59 11.77
CA GLU A 189 -10.00 20.54 10.62
C GLU A 189 -9.26 20.99 9.36
N LEU A 190 -9.54 20.33 8.23
CA LEU A 190 -9.03 20.73 6.92
C LEU A 190 -9.89 21.85 6.34
N ASP A 191 -9.26 22.72 5.56
CA ASP A 191 -9.94 23.77 4.82
C ASP A 191 -10.67 23.15 3.62
N THR A 192 -12.00 23.08 3.68
CA THR A 192 -12.85 22.46 2.66
C THR A 192 -13.03 23.31 1.41
N GLU A 193 -12.64 24.58 1.46
CA GLU A 193 -12.72 25.50 0.31
C GLU A 193 -11.49 25.39 -0.60
N ARG A 194 -10.46 24.63 -0.20
CA ARG A 194 -9.28 24.39 -1.02
C ARG A 194 -9.46 23.18 -1.91
N ASP A 195 -9.10 23.36 -3.19
CA ASP A 195 -8.98 22.25 -4.12
C ASP A 195 -7.97 21.22 -3.62
N MET A 196 -8.33 19.95 -3.79
CA MET A 196 -7.53 18.82 -3.36
C MET A 196 -7.13 17.98 -4.56
N VAL A 197 -5.83 17.88 -4.80
CA VAL A 197 -5.27 16.98 -5.81
C VAL A 197 -5.15 15.59 -5.19
N ARG A 198 -5.84 14.62 -5.79
CA ARG A 198 -5.89 13.23 -5.38
C ARG A 198 -4.94 12.38 -6.22
N ARG A 199 -4.73 11.14 -5.80
CA ARG A 199 -3.98 10.17 -6.62
C ARG A 199 -4.70 9.86 -7.93
N ALA A 200 -6.04 9.88 -7.94
CA ALA A 200 -6.82 9.76 -9.17
C ALA A 200 -6.42 10.80 -10.24
N ASP A 201 -6.15 12.05 -9.85
CA ASP A 201 -5.73 13.12 -10.77
C ASP A 201 -4.34 12.84 -11.34
N TYR A 202 -3.43 12.32 -10.51
CA TYR A 202 -2.09 11.90 -10.92
C TYR A 202 -2.11 10.73 -11.92
N PHE A 203 -3.11 9.85 -11.83
CA PHE A 203 -3.31 8.70 -12.73
C PHE A 203 -4.43 8.95 -13.75
N SER A 204 -4.72 10.20 -14.08
CA SER A 204 -5.74 10.55 -15.09
C SER A 204 -5.39 10.02 -16.49
N ASP A 205 -4.10 9.91 -16.82
CA ASP A 205 -3.58 9.19 -18.00
C ASP A 205 -2.45 8.22 -17.58
N PRO A 206 -2.77 7.00 -17.13
CA PRO A 206 -1.76 6.06 -16.64
C PRO A 206 -0.86 5.53 -17.75
N ALA A 207 -1.37 5.44 -18.99
CA ALA A 207 -0.58 5.01 -20.14
C ALA A 207 0.44 6.09 -20.57
N GLY A 208 0.04 7.36 -20.57
CA GLY A 208 0.94 8.49 -20.76
C GLY A 208 1.99 8.57 -19.66
N LEU A 209 1.59 8.33 -18.41
CA LEU A 209 2.50 8.32 -17.26
C LEU A 209 3.57 7.21 -17.37
N GLU A 210 3.20 5.98 -17.77
CA GLU A 210 4.17 4.91 -18.04
C GLU A 210 5.17 5.31 -19.14
N LYS A 211 4.69 5.90 -20.24
CA LYS A 211 5.56 6.38 -21.34
C LYS A 211 6.49 7.49 -20.87
N PHE A 212 5.99 8.44 -20.08
CA PHE A 212 6.78 9.53 -19.54
C PHE A 212 7.93 9.00 -18.67
N PHE A 213 7.66 8.11 -17.72
CA PHE A 213 8.71 7.53 -16.88
C PHE A 213 9.72 6.70 -17.68
N ASP A 214 9.29 6.01 -18.74
CA ASP A 214 10.19 5.27 -19.62
C ASP A 214 11.16 6.21 -20.36
N GLN A 215 10.65 7.36 -20.84
CA GLN A 215 11.48 8.38 -21.49
C GLN A 215 12.47 9.01 -20.52
N VAL A 216 12.05 9.28 -19.28
CA VAL A 216 12.94 9.76 -18.21
C VAL A 216 14.01 8.72 -17.89
N ASP A 217 13.66 7.46 -17.69
CA ASP A 217 14.62 6.36 -17.48
C ASP A 217 15.60 6.26 -18.65
N HIS A 218 15.13 6.37 -19.90
CA HIS A 218 16.00 6.37 -21.07
C HIS A 218 16.96 7.55 -21.06
N MET A 219 16.48 8.77 -20.81
CA MET A 219 17.30 9.98 -20.77
C MET A 219 18.38 9.88 -19.70
N VAL A 220 18.00 9.53 -18.47
CA VAL A 220 18.90 9.47 -17.30
C VAL A 220 19.92 8.34 -17.40
N LEU A 221 19.56 7.22 -18.01
CA LEU A 221 20.41 6.02 -18.09
C LEU A 221 21.12 5.86 -19.45
N SER A 222 20.84 6.71 -20.44
CA SER A 222 21.38 6.62 -21.81
C SER A 222 22.90 6.61 -21.87
N GLN A 223 23.55 7.33 -20.95
CA GLN A 223 25.01 7.44 -20.89
C GLN A 223 25.67 6.33 -20.04
N ASN A 224 24.89 5.44 -19.43
CA ASN A 224 25.44 4.38 -18.59
C ASN A 224 25.98 3.21 -19.42
N GLY A 225 27.27 2.90 -19.24
CA GLY A 225 27.93 1.75 -19.88
C GLY A 225 27.85 0.47 -19.04
N PHE A 226 27.75 -0.69 -19.70
CA PHE A 226 27.67 -2.01 -19.05
C PHE A 226 28.87 -2.30 -18.14
N PHE A 227 30.11 -2.07 -18.61
CA PHE A 227 31.31 -2.34 -17.82
C PHE A 227 31.45 -1.42 -16.61
N ASN A 228 31.04 -0.16 -16.71
CA ASN A 228 31.05 0.75 -15.56
C ASN A 228 30.02 0.33 -14.51
N TRP A 229 28.84 -0.13 -14.94
CA TRP A 229 27.84 -0.72 -14.05
C TRP A 229 28.35 -1.99 -13.36
N LEU A 230 28.95 -2.92 -14.11
CA LEU A 230 29.51 -4.15 -13.55
C LEU A 230 30.62 -3.84 -12.53
N ARG A 231 31.52 -2.88 -12.85
CA ARG A 231 32.51 -2.39 -11.90
C ARG A 231 31.84 -1.83 -10.64
N ALA A 232 30.82 -0.99 -10.76
CA ALA A 232 30.12 -0.42 -9.60
C ALA A 232 29.44 -1.48 -8.72
N LEU A 233 29.04 -2.63 -9.27
CA LEU A 233 28.51 -3.75 -8.50
C LEU A 233 29.59 -4.49 -7.69
N VAL A 234 30.78 -4.68 -8.27
CA VAL A 234 31.85 -5.50 -7.64
C VAL A 234 32.80 -4.66 -6.78
N TRP A 235 33.11 -3.43 -7.23
CA TRP A 235 33.99 -2.46 -6.57
C TRP A 235 33.32 -1.08 -6.53
N PRO A 236 32.33 -0.88 -5.64
CA PRO A 236 31.68 0.42 -5.46
C PRO A 236 32.67 1.44 -4.87
N ASN A 237 32.55 2.70 -5.28
CA ASN A 237 33.32 3.81 -4.71
C ASN A 237 32.41 4.98 -4.28
N ALA A 238 33.00 6.05 -3.73
CA ALA A 238 32.25 7.19 -3.20
C ALA A 238 31.44 7.99 -4.25
N ARG A 239 31.75 7.80 -5.55
CA ARG A 239 31.01 8.41 -6.68
C ARG A 239 29.91 7.49 -7.23
N ASP A 240 29.80 6.26 -6.73
CA ASP A 240 28.77 5.28 -7.12
C ASP A 240 27.54 5.33 -6.20
#